data_AF-A0A285Z1S7-F1
#
_entry.id   AF-A0A285Z1S7-F1
#
_cell.length_a   1.000
_cell.length_b   1.000
_cell.length_c   1.000
_cell.angle_alpha   90.00
_cell.angle_beta   90.00
_cell.angle_gamma   90.00
#
_symmetry.space_group_name_H-M   'P 1'
#
loop_
_entity.id
_entity.type
_entity.pdbx_description
1 polymer ?
#
loop_
_entity_poly.entity_id
_entity_poly.type
_entity_poly.pdbx_seq_one_letter_code
_entity_poly.pdbx_strand_id
1 'polypeptide(L)'
;MPSRALRNWQTRSRKVLDEVEAAHAVVGGGRGARSFARQQINQAYVVLLSSQFQRFCRDLHDEAADFLFAQPAFASLAPLLKASLSQARRLDSGNPNPGNIASDFSRFGFDIWVLARERNARTPARRMRLEVLNRWRNAVAHQDFRSPHLGGRETVRLAEVREWRAACGGLAVDFDGILGVYLNAIGGAQPW
;
A
#
# COMPACT_ATOMS: atom_id res chain seq x y z
N MET A 1 -8.06 0.93 19.02
CA MET A 1 -8.58 1.86 17.98
C MET A 1 -7.74 1.65 16.72
N PRO A 2 -8.14 1.89 15.47
CA PRO A 2 -7.20 1.78 14.33
C PRO A 2 -6.16 2.92 14.33
N SER A 3 -4.99 2.76 13.70
CA SER A 3 -4.02 3.85 13.50
C SER A 3 -4.63 5.02 12.69
N ARG A 4 -3.99 6.20 12.71
CA ARG A 4 -4.41 7.32 11.85
C ARG A 4 -4.23 6.95 10.38
N ALA A 5 -3.21 6.19 10.03
CA ALA A 5 -2.92 5.70 8.69
C ALA A 5 -4.07 4.84 8.16
N LEU A 6 -4.56 3.86 8.95
CA LEU A 6 -5.69 3.04 8.55
C LEU A 6 -6.98 3.87 8.43
N ARG A 7 -7.22 4.80 9.34
CA ARG A 7 -8.37 5.73 9.22
C ARG A 7 -8.29 6.56 7.94
N ASN A 8 -7.12 7.11 7.61
CA ASN A 8 -6.89 7.88 6.40
C ASN A 8 -7.10 7.04 5.12
N TRP A 9 -6.64 5.79 5.13
CA TRP A 9 -6.88 4.83 4.05
C TRP A 9 -8.38 4.57 3.85
N GLN A 10 -9.10 4.29 4.94
CA GLN A 10 -10.53 3.97 4.91
C GLN A 10 -11.44 5.15 4.59
N THR A 11 -10.94 6.38 4.74
CA THR A 11 -11.70 7.62 4.52
C THR A 11 -11.19 8.38 3.30
N ARG A 12 -10.08 9.11 3.43
CA ARG A 12 -9.54 9.99 2.38
C ARG A 12 -9.11 9.22 1.14
N SER A 13 -8.30 8.17 1.29
CA SER A 13 -7.87 7.37 0.14
C SER A 13 -9.05 6.66 -0.50
N ARG A 14 -9.96 6.10 0.30
CA ARG A 14 -11.19 5.49 -0.20
C ARG A 14 -11.99 6.45 -1.08
N LYS A 15 -12.25 7.67 -0.60
CA LYS A 15 -12.99 8.70 -1.34
C LYS A 15 -12.34 9.02 -2.69
N VAL A 16 -11.03 9.27 -2.69
CA VAL A 16 -10.25 9.55 -3.90
C VAL A 16 -10.34 8.41 -4.92
N LEU A 17 -10.29 7.16 -4.44
CA LEU A 17 -10.39 5.97 -5.30
C LEU A 17 -11.83 5.72 -5.79
N ASP A 18 -12.85 6.13 -5.03
CA ASP A 18 -14.25 6.09 -5.44
C ASP A 18 -14.55 7.12 -6.54
N GLU A 19 -13.95 8.31 -6.47
CA GLU A 19 -14.12 9.36 -7.49
C GLU A 19 -13.61 8.92 -8.88
N VAL A 20 -12.47 8.22 -8.95
CA VAL A 20 -11.95 7.68 -10.22
C VAL A 20 -12.84 6.57 -10.77
N GLU A 21 -13.38 5.73 -9.90
CA GLU A 21 -14.30 4.66 -10.28
C GLU A 21 -15.63 5.22 -10.81
N ALA A 22 -16.14 6.28 -10.17
CA ALA A 22 -17.31 7.02 -10.64
C ALA A 22 -17.04 7.67 -12.01
N ALA A 23 -15.87 8.29 -12.19
CA ALA A 23 -15.47 8.85 -13.48
C ALA A 23 -15.48 7.80 -14.60
N HIS A 24 -14.97 6.59 -14.34
CA HIS A 24 -15.01 5.49 -15.30
C HIS A 24 -16.44 5.16 -15.76
N ALA A 25 -17.42 5.20 -14.85
CA ALA A 25 -18.82 4.88 -15.14
C ALA A 25 -19.49 5.91 -16.06
N VAL A 26 -19.10 7.19 -15.93
CA VAL A 26 -19.73 8.31 -16.65
C VAL A 26 -19.15 8.51 -18.06
N VAL A 27 -17.96 7.99 -18.36
CA VAL A 27 -17.36 8.14 -19.70
C VAL A 27 -18.21 7.48 -20.80
N GLY A 28 -18.75 8.35 -21.66
CA GLY A 28 -19.55 8.06 -22.85
C GLY A 28 -18.84 8.35 -24.18
N GLY A 29 -19.59 8.43 -25.27
CA GLY A 29 -19.09 8.63 -26.65
C GLY A 29 -19.25 7.41 -27.55
N GLY A 30 -18.83 7.53 -28.82
CA GLY A 30 -18.81 6.42 -29.79
C GLY A 30 -17.96 5.24 -29.29
N ARG A 31 -18.25 4.01 -29.73
CA ARG A 31 -17.66 2.77 -29.15
C ARG A 31 -16.13 2.82 -29.04
N GLY A 32 -15.43 3.29 -30.08
CA GLY A 32 -13.97 3.41 -30.10
C GLY A 32 -13.44 4.45 -29.09
N ALA A 33 -13.93 5.69 -29.15
CA ALA A 33 -13.52 6.77 -28.24
C ALA A 33 -13.79 6.42 -26.76
N ARG A 34 -14.92 5.76 -26.48
CA ARG A 34 -15.28 5.28 -25.14
C ARG A 34 -14.30 4.24 -24.61
N SER A 35 -13.87 3.29 -25.46
CA SER A 35 -12.92 2.25 -25.07
C SER A 35 -11.56 2.85 -24.71
N PHE A 36 -11.06 3.78 -25.54
CA PHE A 36 -9.79 4.46 -25.29
C PHE A 36 -9.83 5.28 -23.99
N ALA A 37 -10.86 6.12 -23.81
CA ALA A 37 -10.99 6.96 -22.62
C ALA A 37 -11.10 6.12 -21.32
N ARG A 38 -11.84 5.01 -21.35
CA ARG A 38 -11.92 4.09 -20.20
C ARG A 38 -10.59 3.43 -19.88
N GLN A 39 -9.79 3.09 -20.90
CA GLN A 39 -8.47 2.54 -20.69
C GLN A 39 -7.53 3.55 -19.99
N GLN A 40 -7.57 4.82 -20.41
CA GLN A 40 -6.81 5.89 -19.74
C GLN A 40 -7.22 6.04 -18.27
N ILE A 41 -8.52 5.97 -17.97
CA ILE A 41 -9.01 6.03 -16.58
C ILE A 41 -8.55 4.81 -15.79
N ASN A 42 -8.59 3.60 -16.35
CA ASN A 42 -8.10 2.41 -15.65
C ASN A 42 -6.60 2.51 -15.35
N GLN A 43 -5.79 3.02 -16.29
CA GLN A 43 -4.36 3.24 -16.06
C GLN A 43 -4.10 4.32 -14.99
N ALA A 44 -4.84 5.43 -15.02
CA ALA A 44 -4.78 6.44 -13.96
C ALA A 44 -5.18 5.85 -12.60
N TYR A 45 -6.20 4.99 -12.57
CA TYR A 45 -6.65 4.32 -11.35
C TYR A 45 -5.56 3.42 -10.76
N VAL A 46 -4.82 2.68 -11.59
CA VAL A 46 -3.68 1.87 -11.15
C VAL A 46 -2.62 2.72 -10.44
N VAL A 47 -2.20 3.82 -11.07
CA VAL A 47 -1.16 4.70 -10.52
C VAL A 47 -1.65 5.32 -9.21
N LEU A 48 -2.89 5.77 -9.16
CA LEU A 48 -3.50 6.37 -7.98
C LEU A 48 -3.68 5.37 -6.83
N LEU A 49 -4.13 4.15 -7.12
CA LEU A 49 -4.26 3.10 -6.11
C LEU A 49 -2.90 2.77 -5.48
N SER A 50 -1.88 2.60 -6.31
CA SER A 50 -0.52 2.35 -5.84
C SER A 50 -0.01 3.50 -4.97
N SER A 51 -0.20 4.75 -5.36
CA SER A 51 0.30 5.90 -4.58
C SER A 51 -0.46 6.09 -3.26
N GLN A 52 -1.78 5.88 -3.24
CA GLN A 52 -2.56 5.91 -2.00
C GLN A 52 -2.13 4.81 -1.04
N PHE A 53 -1.87 3.60 -1.53
CA PHE A 53 -1.42 2.50 -0.69
C PHE A 53 0.01 2.71 -0.18
N GLN A 54 0.90 3.28 -1.02
CA GLN A 54 2.23 3.71 -0.60
C GLN A 54 2.17 4.71 0.55
N ARG A 55 1.31 5.72 0.44
CA ARG A 55 1.10 6.70 1.50
C ARG A 55 0.65 6.01 2.78
N PHE A 56 -0.33 5.11 2.71
CA PHE A 56 -0.76 4.33 3.88
C PHE A 56 0.41 3.60 4.54
N CYS A 57 1.24 2.88 3.77
CA CYS A 57 2.38 2.14 4.33
C CYS A 57 3.41 3.05 5.00
N ARG A 58 3.69 4.23 4.43
CA ARG A 58 4.59 5.21 5.03
C ARG A 58 4.01 5.82 6.30
N ASP A 59 2.76 6.29 6.23
CA ASP A 59 2.07 6.90 7.37
C ASP A 59 2.00 5.90 8.54
N LEU A 60 1.72 4.61 8.28
CA LEU A 60 1.71 3.57 9.30
C LEU A 60 3.11 3.31 9.88
N HIS A 61 4.14 3.31 9.03
CA HIS A 61 5.53 3.15 9.47
C HIS A 61 5.96 4.32 10.36
N ASP A 62 5.66 5.56 9.96
CA ASP A 62 5.92 6.77 10.75
C ASP A 62 5.19 6.72 12.09
N GLU A 63 3.92 6.34 12.12
CA GLU A 63 3.16 6.22 13.37
C GLU A 63 3.74 5.16 14.32
N ALA A 64 4.19 4.03 13.79
CA ALA A 64 4.85 3.00 14.57
C ALA A 64 6.20 3.48 15.14
N ALA A 65 6.98 4.19 14.34
CA ALA A 65 8.26 4.76 14.77
C ALA A 65 8.07 5.83 15.86
N ASP A 66 7.15 6.78 15.63
CA ASP A 66 6.81 7.84 16.58
C ASP A 66 6.35 7.28 17.93
N PHE A 67 5.54 6.21 17.92
CA PHE A 67 5.11 5.54 19.14
C PHE A 67 6.30 5.00 19.95
N LEU A 68 7.29 4.38 19.30
CA LEU A 68 8.47 3.86 19.97
C LEU A 68 9.35 4.98 20.55
N PHE A 69 9.51 6.08 19.80
CA PHE A 69 10.29 7.24 20.29
C PHE A 69 9.68 7.89 21.52
N ALA A 70 8.35 7.80 21.67
CA ALA A 70 7.64 8.35 22.81
C ALA A 70 7.75 7.50 24.08
N GLN A 71 8.25 6.25 24.00
CA GLN A 71 8.32 5.39 25.18
C GLN A 71 9.52 5.76 26.08
N PRO A 72 9.32 5.88 27.41
CA PRO A 72 10.41 6.18 28.34
C PRO A 72 11.58 5.20 28.24
N ALA A 73 11.30 3.92 27.99
CA ALA A 73 12.31 2.87 27.83
C ALA A 73 13.28 3.11 26.67
N PHE A 74 12.89 3.90 25.67
CA PHE A 74 13.69 4.18 24.47
C PHE A 74 14.18 5.63 24.40
N ALA A 75 13.91 6.46 25.41
CA ALA A 75 14.18 7.89 25.36
C ALA A 75 15.66 8.24 25.06
N SER A 76 16.61 7.52 25.68
CA SER A 76 18.05 7.71 25.44
C SER A 76 18.51 7.27 24.05
N LEU A 77 17.76 6.38 23.39
CA LEU A 77 18.05 5.86 22.05
C LEU A 77 17.23 6.55 20.95
N ALA A 78 16.28 7.42 21.30
CA ALA A 78 15.33 8.00 20.35
C ALA A 78 15.99 8.66 19.12
N PRO A 79 17.10 9.44 19.23
CA PRO A 79 17.77 9.99 18.05
C PRO A 79 18.33 8.90 17.12
N LEU A 80 18.92 7.85 17.69
CA LEU A 80 19.50 6.73 16.94
C LEU A 80 18.39 5.90 16.28
N LEU A 81 17.32 5.59 17.01
CA LEU A 81 16.18 4.86 16.48
C LEU A 81 15.49 5.65 15.36
N LYS A 82 15.36 6.97 15.51
CA LYS A 82 14.82 7.85 14.46
C LYS A 82 15.64 7.80 13.18
N ALA A 83 16.96 7.89 13.31
CA ALA A 83 17.85 7.73 12.17
C ALA A 83 17.69 6.33 11.53
N SER A 84 17.74 5.27 12.34
CA SER A 84 17.66 3.89 11.86
C SER A 84 16.32 3.56 11.17
N LEU A 85 15.19 4.01 11.73
CA LEU A 85 13.86 3.71 11.19
C LEU A 85 13.50 4.60 9.99
N SER A 86 13.96 5.85 9.96
CA SER A 86 13.51 6.83 8.95
C SER A 86 14.49 7.00 7.79
N GLN A 87 15.76 6.63 7.94
CA GLN A 87 16.77 6.89 6.92
C GLN A 87 16.59 5.99 5.70
N ALA A 88 16.50 6.62 4.52
CA ALA A 88 16.47 5.95 3.21
C ALA A 88 15.39 4.85 3.14
N ARG A 89 14.18 5.15 3.61
CA ARG A 89 13.05 4.23 3.44
C ARG A 89 12.78 4.03 1.96
N ARG A 90 12.63 2.78 1.55
CA ARG A 90 12.40 2.44 0.13
C ARG A 90 11.07 2.97 -0.35
N LEU A 91 10.09 3.11 0.53
CA LEU A 91 8.81 3.72 0.22
C LEU A 91 8.88 5.24 -0.03
N ASP A 92 9.99 5.93 0.24
CA ASP A 92 10.10 7.37 -0.07
C ASP A 92 10.34 7.64 -1.56
N SER A 93 11.00 6.70 -2.26
CA SER A 93 11.37 6.83 -3.68
C SER A 93 10.86 5.69 -4.56
N GLY A 94 10.46 4.57 -3.96
CA GLY A 94 10.01 3.36 -4.65
C GLY A 94 8.53 3.05 -4.44
N ASN A 95 8.04 2.08 -5.20
CA ASN A 95 6.67 1.59 -5.11
C ASN A 95 6.40 0.80 -3.83
N PRO A 96 5.13 0.68 -3.39
CA PRO A 96 4.74 -0.22 -2.32
C PRO A 96 4.66 -1.67 -2.81
N ASN A 97 5.72 -2.17 -3.42
CA ASN A 97 5.85 -3.58 -3.74
C ASN A 97 6.20 -4.37 -2.47
N PRO A 98 5.99 -5.70 -2.44
CA PRO A 98 6.27 -6.52 -1.28
C PRO A 98 7.70 -6.40 -0.75
N GLY A 99 8.69 -6.27 -1.63
CA GLY A 99 10.10 -6.14 -1.25
C GLY A 99 10.42 -4.83 -0.54
N ASN A 100 9.89 -3.71 -1.02
CA ASN A 100 10.06 -2.40 -0.38
C ASN A 100 9.37 -2.34 0.97
N ILE A 101 8.12 -2.85 1.05
CA ILE A 101 7.39 -2.96 2.31
C ILE A 101 8.16 -3.84 3.31
N ALA A 102 8.64 -5.01 2.88
CA ALA A 102 9.42 -5.89 3.75
C ALA A 102 10.68 -5.19 4.27
N SER A 103 11.41 -4.50 3.38
CA SER A 103 12.65 -3.80 3.71
C SER A 103 12.48 -2.66 4.71
N ASP A 104 11.34 -1.96 4.68
CA ASP A 104 11.11 -0.82 5.57
C ASP A 104 10.56 -1.28 6.93
N PHE A 105 9.64 -2.26 6.94
CA PHE A 105 9.08 -2.79 8.19
C PHE A 105 10.04 -3.75 8.92
N SER A 106 11.00 -4.39 8.23
CA SER A 106 12.00 -5.23 8.89
C SER A 106 12.92 -4.47 9.84
N ARG A 107 12.98 -3.15 9.72
CA ARG A 107 13.73 -2.27 10.63
C ARG A 107 13.19 -2.28 12.06
N PHE A 108 11.94 -2.70 12.25
CA PHE A 108 11.38 -2.94 13.58
C PHE A 108 11.81 -4.28 14.19
N GLY A 109 12.53 -5.14 13.44
CA GLY A 109 13.01 -6.43 13.93
C GLY A 109 12.09 -7.62 13.66
N PHE A 110 11.13 -7.50 12.73
CA PHE A 110 10.24 -8.61 12.35
C PHE A 110 9.95 -8.63 10.84
N ASP A 111 9.50 -9.78 10.30
CA ASP A 111 9.01 -9.88 8.93
C ASP A 111 7.48 -9.71 8.89
N ILE A 112 7.01 -8.57 8.41
CA ILE A 112 5.59 -8.25 8.32
C ILE A 112 4.81 -9.24 7.44
N TRP A 113 5.42 -9.81 6.40
CA TRP A 113 4.74 -10.75 5.51
C TRP A 113 4.58 -12.13 6.14
N VAL A 114 5.50 -12.54 7.00
CA VAL A 114 5.37 -13.77 7.80
C VAL A 114 4.18 -13.62 8.75
N LEU A 115 4.15 -12.54 9.54
CA LEU A 115 3.06 -12.27 10.48
C LEU A 115 1.71 -12.09 9.76
N ALA A 116 1.70 -11.43 8.60
CA ALA A 116 0.48 -11.26 7.81
C ALA A 116 -0.05 -12.58 7.22
N ARG A 117 0.83 -13.50 6.84
CA ARG A 117 0.44 -14.84 6.39
C ARG A 117 -0.15 -15.67 7.53
N GLU A 118 0.46 -15.60 8.70
CA GLU A 118 -0.04 -16.30 9.90
C GLU A 118 -1.38 -15.74 10.36
N ARG A 119 -1.55 -14.42 10.30
CA ARG A 119 -2.80 -13.74 10.67
C ARG A 119 -3.94 -14.01 9.70
N ASN A 120 -3.67 -14.09 8.39
CA ASN A 120 -4.71 -14.16 7.39
C ASN A 120 -4.32 -15.07 6.21
N ALA A 121 -5.06 -16.18 6.05
CA ALA A 121 -4.84 -17.14 4.97
C ALA A 121 -4.99 -16.53 3.56
N ARG A 122 -5.64 -15.37 3.41
CA ARG A 122 -5.76 -14.66 2.13
C ARG A 122 -4.54 -13.82 1.78
N THR A 123 -3.61 -13.61 2.71
CA THR A 123 -2.43 -12.75 2.51
C THR A 123 -1.57 -13.14 1.31
N PRO A 124 -1.25 -14.43 1.04
CA PRO A 124 -0.46 -14.79 -0.14
C PRO A 124 -1.08 -14.28 -1.45
N ALA A 125 -2.40 -14.43 -1.60
CA ALA A 125 -3.12 -13.94 -2.78
C ALA A 125 -3.16 -12.41 -2.84
N ARG A 126 -3.30 -11.72 -1.68
CA ARG A 126 -3.26 -10.26 -1.62
C ARG A 126 -1.87 -9.71 -1.98
N ARG A 127 -0.81 -10.34 -1.49
CA ARG A 127 0.59 -10.01 -1.80
C ARG A 127 0.87 -10.15 -3.29
N MET A 128 0.40 -11.23 -3.91
CA MET A 128 0.53 -11.42 -5.36
C MET A 128 -0.22 -10.33 -6.15
N ARG A 129 -1.44 -9.98 -5.74
CA ARG A 129 -2.20 -8.89 -6.36
C ARG A 129 -1.48 -7.55 -6.25
N LEU A 130 -0.87 -7.26 -5.10
CA LEU A 130 -0.05 -6.05 -4.89
C LEU A 130 1.19 -6.04 -5.80
N GLU A 131 1.86 -7.18 -5.96
CA GLU A 131 2.99 -7.33 -6.89
C GLU A 131 2.55 -6.99 -8.33
N VAL A 132 1.43 -7.57 -8.78
CA VAL A 132 0.89 -7.32 -10.13
C VAL A 132 0.47 -5.85 -10.31
N LEU A 133 -0.18 -5.24 -9.31
CA LEU A 133 -0.53 -3.82 -9.31
C LEU A 133 0.71 -2.94 -9.57
N ASN A 134 1.80 -3.18 -8.85
CA ASN A 134 3.01 -2.37 -8.96
C ASN A 134 3.74 -2.56 -10.30
N ARG A 135 3.63 -3.74 -10.93
CA ARG A 135 4.11 -3.97 -12.30
C ARG A 135 3.33 -3.14 -13.30
N TRP A 136 1.99 -3.15 -13.20
CA TRP A 136 1.13 -2.30 -14.03
C TRP A 136 1.41 -0.81 -13.80
N ARG A 137 1.59 -0.38 -12.54
CA ARG A 137 1.96 1.01 -12.24
C ARG A 137 3.24 1.42 -12.95
N ASN A 138 4.28 0.58 -12.95
CA ASN A 138 5.53 0.89 -13.64
C ASN A 138 5.35 0.93 -15.16
N ALA A 139 4.61 -0.03 -15.72
CA ALA A 139 4.33 -0.04 -17.15
C ALA A 139 3.59 1.22 -17.61
N VAL A 140 2.57 1.64 -16.86
CA VAL A 140 1.83 2.89 -17.12
C VAL A 140 2.72 4.12 -16.94
N ALA A 141 3.50 4.19 -15.87
CA ALA A 141 4.34 5.35 -15.59
C ALA A 141 5.45 5.55 -16.63
N HIS A 142 5.99 4.45 -17.19
CA HIS A 142 7.06 4.49 -18.19
C HIS A 142 6.56 4.31 -19.63
N GLN A 143 5.24 4.16 -19.83
CA GLN A 143 4.64 3.80 -21.12
C GLN A 143 5.33 2.58 -21.76
N ASP A 144 5.73 1.60 -20.93
CA ASP A 144 6.44 0.39 -21.35
C ASP A 144 5.66 -0.86 -20.93
N PHE A 145 4.90 -1.41 -21.86
CA PHE A 145 4.07 -2.59 -21.67
C PHE A 145 4.71 -3.89 -22.18
N ARG A 146 5.99 -3.84 -22.59
CA ARG A 146 6.70 -5.00 -23.15
C ARG A 146 7.07 -6.06 -22.11
N SER A 147 6.87 -5.76 -20.83
CA SER A 147 7.19 -6.71 -19.76
C SER A 147 6.41 -8.02 -19.94
N PRO A 148 7.09 -9.19 -20.01
CA PRO A 148 6.42 -10.48 -20.14
C PRO A 148 5.50 -10.77 -18.95
N HIS A 149 5.74 -10.12 -17.82
CA HIS A 149 4.94 -10.22 -16.61
C HIS A 149 3.53 -9.60 -16.71
N LEU A 150 3.25 -8.82 -17.75
CA LEU A 150 1.90 -8.32 -18.05
C LEU A 150 1.10 -9.30 -18.92
N GLY A 151 1.72 -10.39 -19.35
CA GLY A 151 1.12 -11.39 -20.24
C GLY A 151 0.91 -10.86 -21.66
N GLY A 152 1.78 -9.96 -22.13
CA GLY A 152 1.67 -9.33 -23.46
C GLY A 152 0.50 -8.37 -23.61
N ARG A 153 -0.13 -7.94 -22.50
CA ARG A 153 -1.27 -7.03 -22.51
C ARG A 153 -0.83 -5.59 -22.28
N GLU A 154 -1.42 -4.69 -23.06
CA GLU A 154 -1.30 -3.24 -22.87
C GLU A 154 -2.54 -2.61 -22.20
N THR A 155 -3.60 -3.41 -22.04
CA THR A 155 -4.88 -2.97 -21.48
C THR A 155 -5.16 -3.59 -20.11
N VAL A 156 -5.74 -2.79 -19.22
CA VAL A 156 -6.07 -3.19 -17.85
C VAL A 156 -7.55 -2.97 -17.60
N ARG A 157 -8.22 -4.00 -17.07
CA ARG A 157 -9.67 -3.97 -16.85
C ARG A 157 -9.99 -3.37 -15.49
N LEU A 158 -11.09 -2.63 -15.39
CA LEU A 158 -11.58 -2.09 -14.12
C LEU A 158 -11.75 -3.17 -13.04
N ALA A 159 -12.22 -4.36 -13.42
CA ALA A 159 -12.37 -5.49 -12.48
C ALA A 159 -11.03 -5.88 -11.82
N GLU A 160 -9.93 -5.88 -12.56
CA GLU A 160 -8.60 -6.18 -12.03
C GLU A 160 -8.17 -5.11 -11.02
N VAL A 161 -8.38 -3.82 -11.34
CA VAL A 161 -8.04 -2.72 -10.44
C VAL A 161 -8.87 -2.77 -9.15
N ARG A 162 -10.17 -3.13 -9.24
CA ARG A 162 -11.04 -3.34 -8.07
C ARG A 162 -10.54 -4.49 -7.18
N GLU A 163 -10.09 -5.59 -7.77
CA GLU A 163 -9.49 -6.69 -7.00
C GLU A 163 -8.19 -6.26 -6.29
N TRP A 164 -7.35 -5.48 -6.96
CA TRP A 164 -6.13 -4.94 -6.35
C TRP A 164 -6.46 -3.96 -5.22
N ARG A 165 -7.49 -3.13 -5.39
CA ARG A 165 -7.98 -2.23 -4.33
C ARG A 165 -8.46 -3.00 -3.11
N ALA A 166 -9.25 -4.04 -3.31
CA ALA A 166 -9.71 -4.92 -2.23
C ALA A 166 -8.53 -5.63 -1.54
N ALA A 167 -7.51 -6.05 -2.30
CA ALA A 167 -6.30 -6.63 -1.74
C ALA A 167 -5.52 -5.65 -0.87
N CYS A 168 -5.29 -4.42 -1.36
CA CYS A 168 -4.66 -3.33 -0.60
C CYS A 168 -5.46 -3.02 0.67
N GLY A 169 -6.80 -2.98 0.59
CA GLY A 169 -7.66 -2.75 1.75
C GLY A 169 -7.56 -3.84 2.81
N GLY A 170 -7.50 -5.10 2.39
CA GLY A 170 -7.26 -6.22 3.31
C GLY A 170 -5.88 -6.15 3.97
N LEU A 171 -4.84 -5.87 3.18
CA LEU A 171 -3.47 -5.71 3.71
C LEU A 171 -3.37 -4.53 4.67
N ALA A 172 -4.06 -3.41 4.40
CA ALA A 172 -4.05 -2.26 5.30
C ALA A 172 -4.59 -2.60 6.70
N VAL A 173 -5.69 -3.35 6.76
CA VAL A 173 -6.26 -3.83 8.03
C VAL A 173 -5.34 -4.84 8.72
N ASP A 174 -4.77 -5.78 7.96
CA ASP A 174 -3.87 -6.79 8.53
C ASP A 174 -2.60 -6.15 9.10
N PHE A 175 -1.95 -5.25 8.35
CA PHE A 175 -0.73 -4.55 8.77
C PHE A 175 -0.95 -3.66 9.99
N ASP A 176 -2.04 -2.89 10.02
CA ASP A 176 -2.41 -2.07 11.18
C ASP A 176 -2.54 -2.91 12.45
N GLY A 177 -3.25 -4.04 12.36
CA GLY A 177 -3.43 -4.96 13.49
C GLY A 177 -2.13 -5.65 13.92
N ILE A 178 -1.27 -6.02 12.97
CA ILE A 178 0.04 -6.63 13.28
C ILE A 178 0.91 -5.65 14.04
N LEU A 179 1.03 -4.41 13.54
CA LEU A 179 1.84 -3.39 14.20
C LEU A 179 1.27 -3.04 15.56
N GLY A 180 -0.05 -2.93 15.71
CA GLY A 180 -0.69 -2.69 17.00
C GLY A 180 -0.29 -3.74 18.05
N VAL A 181 -0.41 -5.02 17.71
CA VAL A 181 -0.03 -6.13 18.61
C VAL A 181 1.47 -6.13 18.89
N TYR A 182 2.29 -5.97 17.85
CA TYR A 182 3.74 -6.01 17.98
C TYR A 182 4.27 -4.87 18.88
N LEU A 183 3.84 -3.64 18.61
CA LEU A 183 4.23 -2.45 19.36
C LEU A 183 3.76 -2.51 20.82
N ASN A 184 2.57 -3.06 21.08
CA ASN A 184 2.11 -3.29 22.45
C ASN A 184 3.02 -4.27 23.21
N ALA A 185 3.49 -5.33 22.54
CA ALA A 185 4.38 -6.30 23.16
C ALA A 185 5.75 -5.71 23.55
N ILE A 186 6.28 -4.77 22.74
CA ILE A 186 7.60 -4.16 23.00
C ILE A 186 7.55 -2.85 23.79
N GLY A 187 6.47 -2.08 23.66
CA GLY A 187 6.29 -0.79 24.33
C GLY A 187 5.51 -0.88 25.64
N GLY A 188 4.83 -2.00 25.90
CA GLY A 188 4.02 -2.21 27.12
C GLY A 188 2.70 -1.43 27.15
N ALA A 189 2.34 -0.76 26.05
CA ALA A 189 1.10 0.01 25.92
C ALA A 189 0.52 -0.11 24.50
N GLN A 190 -0.80 0.01 24.37
CA GLN A 190 -1.45 -0.01 23.06
C GLN A 190 -1.12 1.28 22.29
N PRO A 191 -0.59 1.19 21.06
CA PRO A 191 -0.25 2.37 20.26
C PRO A 191 -1.47 3.06 19.66
N TRP A 192 -2.55 2.29 19.44
CA TRP A 192 -3.86 2.75 18.98
C TRP A 192 -4.96 1.80 19.45
#